data_AF-A0A7W6H7M0-F1
#
_entry.id   AF-A0A7W6H7M0-F1
#
_cell.length_a   1.000
_cell.length_b   1.000
_cell.length_c   1.000
_cell.angle_alpha   90.00
_cell.angle_beta   90.00
_cell.angle_gamma   90.00
#
_symmetry.space_group_name_H-M   'P 1'
#
loop_
_entity.id
_entity.type
_entity.pdbx_description
1 polymer ?
#
loop_
_entity_poly.entity_id
_entity_poly.type
_entity_poly.pdbx_seq_one_letter_code
_entity_poly.pdbx_strand_id
1 'polypeptide(L)'
;MEKDDGLFGKPIEWRYTMKNPRLAIFDARLIFFVVLLFLHLRVWTALLLFIGILLFWAMERYGYRFSSSIRGIRARLAGPIRPARPLSRYRHAIDFGFEDHPILGDRGTRKLPQPAPVKVKKGAEAPLPSPSPAE
;
A
#
# COMPACT_ATOMS: atom_id res chain seq x y z
N MET A 1 21.83 1.68 17.40
CA MET A 1 21.36 1.02 16.18
C MET A 1 21.45 -0.46 16.51
N GLU A 2 20.36 -1.01 17.05
CA GLU A 2 20.30 -2.41 17.45
C GLU A 2 20.44 -3.27 16.20
N LYS A 3 21.29 -4.29 16.28
CA LYS A 3 21.62 -5.13 15.14
C LYS A 3 20.51 -6.18 15.05
N ASP A 4 19.47 -5.84 14.33
CA ASP A 4 18.36 -6.74 14.05
C ASP A 4 18.85 -7.76 13.00
N ASP A 5 19.64 -8.73 13.46
CA ASP A 5 20.12 -9.85 12.67
C ASP A 5 18.90 -10.73 12.36
N GLY A 6 18.11 -10.32 11.36
CA GLY A 6 17.00 -11.11 10.86
C GLY A 6 17.49 -12.52 10.49
N LEU A 7 16.58 -13.50 10.50
CA LEU A 7 16.80 -14.94 10.28
C LEU A 7 17.73 -15.32 9.08
N PHE A 8 18.03 -14.37 8.19
CA PHE A 8 18.89 -14.51 7.00
C PHE A 8 20.23 -13.73 7.07
N GLY A 9 20.62 -13.17 8.22
CA GLY A 9 21.83 -12.34 8.35
C GLY A 9 21.81 -11.06 7.52
N LYS A 10 20.63 -10.70 6.99
CA LYS A 10 20.36 -9.52 6.16
C LYS A 10 18.99 -8.98 6.55
N PRO A 11 18.83 -7.66 6.74
CA PRO A 11 17.52 -7.09 6.96
C PRO A 11 16.65 -7.33 5.72
N ILE A 12 15.34 -7.46 5.94
CA ILE A 12 14.37 -7.69 4.88
C ILE A 12 14.26 -6.41 4.03
N GLU A 13 15.04 -6.34 2.95
CA GLU A 13 15.20 -5.11 2.14
C GLU A 13 13.90 -4.59 1.54
N TRP A 14 12.96 -5.50 1.20
CA TRP A 14 11.66 -5.09 0.64
C TRP A 14 10.82 -4.25 1.60
N ARG A 15 11.00 -4.39 2.93
CA ARG A 15 10.33 -3.51 3.92
C ARG A 15 10.78 -2.06 3.81
N TYR A 16 12.02 -1.82 3.40
CA TYR A 16 12.58 -0.47 3.27
C TYR A 16 12.27 0.19 1.92
N THR A 17 11.76 -0.56 0.93
CA THR A 17 11.38 -0.01 -0.39
C THR A 17 10.29 1.06 -0.31
N MET A 18 9.48 1.07 0.76
CA MET A 18 8.44 2.07 0.99
C MET A 18 8.93 3.30 1.77
N LYS A 19 10.22 3.39 2.12
CA LYS A 19 10.78 4.53 2.86
C LYS A 19 10.81 5.77 1.94
N ASN A 20 10.57 6.95 2.52
CA ASN A 20 10.59 8.18 1.72
C ASN A 20 12.00 8.44 1.18
N PRO A 21 12.13 8.80 -0.11
CA PRO A 21 13.41 9.21 -0.66
C PRO A 21 13.78 10.58 -0.08
N ARG A 22 14.83 10.63 0.75
CA ARG A 22 15.35 11.86 1.37
C ARG A 22 16.81 12.07 0.96
N LEU A 23 17.14 13.31 0.62
CA LEU A 23 18.51 13.77 0.42
C LEU A 23 19.00 14.40 1.72
N ALA A 24 19.55 13.56 2.61
CA ALA A 24 19.95 13.92 3.97
C ALA A 24 18.81 14.58 4.77
N ILE A 25 18.68 15.91 4.66
CA ILE A 25 17.73 16.75 5.39
C ILE A 25 16.48 17.06 4.56
N PHE A 26 16.59 17.11 3.23
CA PHE A 26 15.50 17.54 2.34
C PHE A 26 14.81 16.36 1.66
N ASP A 27 13.55 16.53 1.24
CA ASP A 27 12.88 15.57 0.36
C ASP A 27 13.57 15.53 -1.00
N ALA A 28 13.81 14.33 -1.54
CA ALA A 28 14.52 14.17 -2.81
C ALA A 28 13.84 14.88 -3.98
N ARG A 29 12.52 15.12 -3.91
CA ARG A 29 11.76 15.80 -4.97
C ARG A 29 12.10 17.27 -5.10
N LEU A 30 12.63 17.91 -4.05
CA LEU A 30 13.04 19.31 -4.09
C LEU A 30 14.22 19.55 -5.06
N ILE A 31 15.00 18.51 -5.38
CA ILE A 31 16.14 18.64 -6.30
C ILE A 31 15.71 19.12 -7.68
N PHE A 32 14.51 18.77 -8.13
CA PHE A 32 13.96 19.23 -9.40
C PHE A 32 13.88 20.76 -9.45
N PHE A 33 13.39 21.38 -8.39
CA PHE A 33 13.26 22.85 -8.31
C PHE A 33 14.62 23.53 -8.18
N VAL A 34 15.54 22.92 -7.43
CA VAL A 34 16.92 23.41 -7.30
C VAL A 34 17.60 23.43 -8.66
N VAL A 35 17.55 22.30 -9.39
CA VAL A 35 18.09 22.19 -10.76
C VAL A 35 17.42 23.19 -11.70
N LEU A 36 16.09 23.36 -11.61
CA LEU A 36 15.36 24.34 -12.43
C LEU A 36 15.80 25.78 -12.16
N LEU A 37 16.05 26.13 -10.89
CA LEU A 37 16.58 27.45 -10.52
C LEU A 37 17.98 27.66 -11.09
N PHE A 38 18.87 26.67 -11.00
CA PHE A 38 20.22 26.75 -11.57
C PHE A 38 20.22 26.86 -13.10
N LEU A 39 19.31 26.16 -13.79
CA LEU A 39 19.17 26.25 -15.24
C LEU A 39 18.56 27.58 -15.70
N HIS A 40 17.64 28.14 -14.89
CA HIS A 40 16.90 29.34 -15.24
C HIS A 40 16.85 30.30 -14.04
N LEU A 41 17.92 31.07 -13.85
CA LEU A 41 18.06 32.08 -12.79
C LEU A 41 17.13 33.28 -13.03
N ARG A 42 15.84 33.12 -12.71
CA ARG A 42 14.85 34.20 -12.67
C ARG A 42 14.12 34.19 -11.34
N VAL A 43 13.54 35.33 -10.98
CA VAL A 43 12.80 35.49 -9.72
C VAL A 43 11.64 34.49 -9.61
N TRP A 44 10.98 34.16 -10.73
CA TRP A 44 9.85 33.24 -10.72
C TRP A 44 10.24 31.78 -10.44
N THR A 45 11.42 31.31 -10.85
CA THR A 45 11.91 29.96 -10.51
C THR A 45 12.36 29.89 -9.06
N ALA A 46 12.93 30.97 -8.52
CA ALA A 46 13.25 31.08 -7.10
C ALA A 46 11.97 31.01 -6.25
N LEU A 47 10.90 31.68 -6.69
CA LEU A 47 9.60 31.64 -6.04
C LEU A 47 8.98 30.24 -6.09
N LEU A 48 9.09 29.52 -7.22
CA LEU A 48 8.65 28.12 -7.31
C LEU A 48 9.40 27.19 -6.35
N LEU A 49 10.73 27.34 -6.24
CA LEU A 49 11.53 26.59 -5.27
C LEU A 49 11.06 26.88 -3.85
N PHE A 50 10.84 28.15 -3.50
CA PHE A 50 10.39 28.55 -2.19
C PHE A 50 9.02 27.97 -1.83
N ILE A 51 8.06 28.03 -2.78
CA ILE A 51 6.73 27.39 -2.62
C ILE A 51 6.89 25.88 -2.41
N GLY A 52 7.76 25.22 -3.19
CA GLY A 52 8.05 23.80 -3.05
C GLY A 52 8.55 23.47 -1.64
N ILE A 53 9.55 24.19 -1.16
CA ILE A 53 10.11 24.03 0.20
C ILE A 53 9.00 24.19 1.25
N LEU A 54 8.20 25.26 1.15
CA LEU A 54 7.11 25.53 2.10
C LEU A 54 6.08 24.40 2.12
N LEU A 55 5.72 23.87 0.95
CA LEU A 55 4.74 22.80 0.81
C LEU A 55 5.25 21.51 1.47
N PHE A 56 6.47 21.09 1.13
CA PHE A 56 7.09 19.89 1.70
C PHE A 56 7.34 20.03 3.21
N TRP A 57 7.76 21.21 3.66
CA TRP A 57 7.92 21.51 5.08
C TRP A 57 6.59 21.40 5.84
N ALA A 58 5.52 22.00 5.31
CA ALA A 58 4.19 21.89 5.91
C ALA A 58 3.73 20.43 5.99
N MET A 59 3.90 19.66 4.91
CA MET A 59 3.53 18.24 4.88
C MET A 59 4.30 17.41 5.90
N GLU A 60 5.60 17.68 6.05
CA GLU A 60 6.46 17.03 7.03
C GLU A 60 6.03 17.35 8.47
N ARG A 61 5.60 18.59 8.75
CA ARG A 61 5.03 18.96 10.06
C ARG A 61 3.75 18.18 10.39
N TYR A 62 2.94 17.85 9.39
CA TYR A 62 1.77 17.00 9.56
C TYR A 62 2.09 15.49 9.57
N GLY A 63 3.33 15.09 9.32
CA GLY A 63 3.73 13.69 9.18
C GLY A 63 3.17 13.02 7.90
N TYR A 64 2.67 13.80 6.94
CA TYR A 64 2.16 13.26 5.69
C TYR A 64 3.29 13.06 4.67
N ARG A 65 3.25 11.91 3.98
CA ARG A 65 4.07 11.66 2.78
C ARG A 65 3.42 12.33 1.58
N PHE A 66 4.22 12.73 0.59
CA PHE A 66 3.69 13.36 -0.63
C PHE A 66 2.58 12.56 -1.32
N SER A 67 2.75 11.25 -1.48
CA SER A 67 1.74 10.36 -2.05
C SER A 67 0.46 10.30 -1.21
N SER A 68 0.60 10.27 0.12
CA SER A 68 -0.52 10.28 1.06
C SER A 68 -1.26 11.61 1.04
N SER A 69 -0.55 12.73 0.93
CA SER A 69 -1.17 14.06 0.84
C SER A 69 -1.96 14.24 -0.44
N ILE A 70 -1.42 13.83 -1.60
CA ILE A 70 -2.19 13.83 -2.86
C ILE A 70 -3.42 12.95 -2.72
N ARG A 71 -3.30 11.77 -2.10
CA ARG A 71 -4.44 10.90 -1.83
C ARG A 71 -5.47 11.59 -0.93
N GLY A 72 -5.02 12.30 0.09
CA GLY A 72 -5.88 13.05 1.01
C GLY A 72 -6.59 14.23 0.32
N ILE A 73 -5.88 14.99 -0.50
CA ILE A 73 -6.43 16.07 -1.33
C ILE A 73 -7.48 15.49 -2.28
N ARG A 74 -7.14 14.42 -3.01
CA ARG A 74 -8.07 13.75 -3.92
C ARG A 74 -9.30 13.21 -3.18
N ALA A 75 -9.12 12.62 -2.01
CA ALA A 75 -10.23 12.11 -1.20
C ALA A 75 -11.12 13.24 -0.67
N ARG A 76 -10.55 14.41 -0.33
CA ARG A 76 -11.31 15.60 0.02
C ARG A 76 -12.10 16.14 -1.18
N LEU A 77 -11.48 16.21 -2.36
CA LEU A 77 -12.14 16.67 -3.59
C LEU A 77 -13.24 15.72 -4.07
N ALA A 78 -13.06 14.40 -3.89
CA ALA A 78 -14.05 13.40 -4.27
C ALA A 78 -15.31 13.38 -3.36
N GLY A 79 -15.25 14.04 -2.20
CA GLY A 79 -16.38 14.12 -1.28
C GLY A 79 -16.60 12.86 -0.42
N PRO A 80 -17.68 12.84 0.38
CA PRO A 80 -17.93 11.78 1.37
C PRO A 80 -18.54 10.49 0.78
N ILE A 81 -19.08 10.55 -0.45
CA ILE A 81 -19.79 9.43 -1.04
C ILE A 81 -18.78 8.41 -1.57
N ARG A 82 -18.68 7.27 -0.88
CA ARG A 82 -17.88 6.12 -1.29
C ARG A 82 -18.82 4.95 -1.60
N PRO A 83 -19.28 4.78 -2.85
CA PRO A 83 -20.14 3.67 -3.19
C PRO A 83 -19.39 2.35 -2.94
N ALA A 84 -20.10 1.37 -2.38
CA ALA A 84 -19.54 0.04 -2.17
C ALA A 84 -19.09 -0.56 -3.52
N ARG A 85 -17.94 -1.23 -3.54
CA ARG A 85 -17.51 -1.95 -4.74
C ARG A 85 -18.50 -3.11 -5.00
N PRO A 86 -18.88 -3.35 -6.27
CA PRO A 86 -19.74 -4.48 -6.61
C PRO A 86 -19.02 -5.80 -6.30
N LEU A 87 -19.79 -6.84 -5.96
CA LEU A 87 -19.25 -8.14 -5.54
C LEU A 87 -18.30 -8.75 -6.58
N SER A 88 -18.54 -8.48 -7.86
CA SER A 88 -17.70 -8.89 -9.00
C SER A 88 -16.29 -8.30 -9.01
N ARG A 89 -16.01 -7.23 -8.24
CA ARG A 89 -14.70 -6.59 -8.13
C ARG A 89 -13.95 -6.90 -6.84
N TYR A 90 -14.47 -7.78 -5.99
CA TYR A 90 -13.70 -8.24 -4.83
C TYR A 90 -12.61 -9.20 -5.30
N ARG A 91 -11.38 -8.94 -4.85
CA ARG A 91 -10.26 -9.84 -5.08
C ARG A 91 -10.35 -10.96 -4.05
N HIS A 92 -10.10 -12.21 -4.48
CA HIS A 92 -10.03 -13.35 -3.57
C HIS A 92 -8.99 -13.08 -2.47
N ALA A 93 -9.28 -13.49 -1.24
CA ALA A 93 -8.31 -13.42 -0.16
C ALA A 93 -7.08 -14.25 -0.53
N ILE A 94 -5.90 -13.65 -0.55
CA ILE A 94 -4.64 -14.35 -0.78
C ILE A 94 -3.99 -14.47 0.58
N ASP A 95 -3.74 -15.71 0.99
CA ASP A 95 -2.96 -16.00 2.18
C ASP A 95 -1.48 -15.75 1.86
N PHE A 96 -0.84 -14.91 2.66
CA PHE A 96 0.59 -14.61 2.58
C PHE A 96 1.41 -15.43 3.58
N GLY A 97 0.83 -16.50 4.15
CA GLY A 97 1.45 -17.45 5.10
C GLY A 97 2.69 -18.20 4.60
N PHE A 98 3.35 -17.75 3.53
CA PHE A 98 4.70 -18.21 3.19
C PHE A 98 5.75 -17.77 4.24
N GLU A 99 5.44 -16.73 5.05
CA GLU A 99 6.25 -16.39 6.23
C GLU A 99 6.04 -17.36 7.41
N ASP A 100 5.12 -18.33 7.31
CA ASP A 100 4.95 -19.43 8.27
C ASP A 100 6.00 -20.53 8.02
N HIS A 101 7.28 -20.19 8.25
CA HIS A 101 8.35 -21.17 8.17
C HIS A 101 8.34 -22.07 9.43
N PRO A 102 8.60 -23.39 9.32
CA PRO A 102 8.57 -24.37 10.44
C PRO A 102 9.56 -24.16 11.60
N ILE A 103 10.27 -23.03 11.68
CA ILE A 103 11.31 -22.77 12.70
C ILE A 103 10.74 -22.13 13.97
N LEU A 104 9.55 -21.52 13.94
CA LEU A 104 8.75 -21.38 15.17
C LEU A 104 8.10 -22.74 15.43
N GLY A 105 8.71 -23.51 16.34
CA GLY A 105 8.27 -24.85 16.66
C GLY A 105 6.78 -24.94 16.93
N ASP A 106 6.25 -26.12 16.59
CA ASP A 106 4.93 -26.63 16.92
C ASP A 106 4.55 -26.32 18.39
N ARG A 107 4.01 -25.13 18.64
CA ARG A 107 3.24 -24.83 19.85
C ARG A 107 1.78 -24.85 19.48
N GLY A 108 1.35 -26.07 19.19
CA GLY A 108 -0.05 -26.42 19.11
C GLY A 108 -0.63 -25.95 17.79
N THR A 109 -0.89 -26.93 16.95
CA THR A 109 -2.11 -27.00 16.15
C THR A 109 -3.32 -26.56 17.00
N ARG A 110 -3.54 -25.26 17.15
CA ARG A 110 -4.86 -24.74 17.42
C ARG A 110 -5.57 -25.01 16.11
N LYS A 111 -6.25 -26.16 16.02
CA LYS A 111 -7.24 -26.41 14.99
C LYS A 111 -8.07 -25.14 14.94
N LEU A 112 -7.89 -24.34 13.89
CA LEU A 112 -8.86 -23.32 13.55
C LEU A 112 -10.20 -24.06 13.59
N PRO A 113 -11.20 -23.59 14.36
CA PRO A 113 -12.49 -24.26 14.39
C PRO A 113 -12.92 -24.38 12.93
N GLN A 114 -12.96 -25.62 12.43
CA GLN A 114 -13.43 -25.85 11.08
C GLN A 114 -14.80 -25.17 11.02
N PRO A 115 -15.06 -24.29 10.02
CA PRO A 115 -16.41 -23.78 9.86
C PRO A 115 -17.30 -25.01 9.82
N ALA A 116 -18.29 -25.04 10.73
CA ALA A 116 -19.13 -26.21 10.94
C ALA A 116 -19.56 -26.76 9.57
N PRO A 117 -19.49 -28.08 9.34
CA PRO A 117 -19.84 -28.64 8.04
C PRO A 117 -21.22 -28.13 7.69
N VAL A 118 -21.30 -27.29 6.65
CA VAL A 118 -22.58 -26.85 6.11
C VAL A 118 -23.27 -28.13 5.69
N LYS A 119 -24.27 -28.56 6.48
CA LYS A 119 -25.14 -29.67 6.11
C LYS A 119 -25.90 -29.24 4.86
N VAL A 120 -25.31 -29.46 3.71
CA VAL A 120 -26.03 -29.43 2.45
C VAL A 120 -27.08 -30.53 2.57
N LYS A 121 -28.34 -30.13 2.73
CA LYS A 121 -29.47 -31.07 2.69
C LYS A 121 -29.38 -31.78 1.33
N LYS A 122 -29.05 -33.06 1.38
CA LYS A 122 -29.08 -33.99 0.26
C LYS A 122 -30.54 -34.07 -0.21
N GLY A 123 -30.90 -33.28 -1.22
CA GLY A 123 -32.30 -33.22 -1.68
C GLY A 123 -32.73 -32.02 -2.53
N ALA A 124 -31.85 -31.10 -2.92
CA ALA A 124 -32.18 -30.07 -3.90
C ALA A 124 -31.09 -30.00 -4.97
N GLU A 125 -30.97 -31.08 -5.73
CA GLU A 125 -30.31 -31.04 -7.03
C GLU A 125 -31.24 -30.30 -7.99
N ALA A 126 -31.12 -28.97 -8.02
CA ALA A 126 -31.65 -28.20 -9.12
C ALA A 126 -30.82 -28.54 -10.36
N PRO A 127 -31.42 -28.92 -11.50
CA PRO A 127 -30.65 -29.24 -12.70
C PRO A 127 -29.81 -28.03 -13.10
N LEU A 128 -28.50 -28.24 -13.27
CA LEU A 128 -27.61 -27.26 -13.87
C LEU A 128 -28.18 -26.83 -15.23
N PRO A 129 -28.19 -25.53 -15.58
CA PRO A 129 -28.47 -25.15 -16.96
C PRO A 129 -27.39 -25.77 -17.84
N SER A 130 -27.86 -26.59 -18.80
CA SER A 130 -27.03 -27.22 -19.83
C SER A 130 -26.11 -26.18 -20.50
N PRO A 131 -24.84 -26.51 -20.78
CA PRO A 131 -23.97 -25.61 -21.51
C PRO A 131 -24.60 -25.31 -22.88
N SER A 132 -24.82 -24.01 -23.16
CA SER A 132 -25.22 -23.53 -24.48
C SER A 132 -24.22 -24.06 -25.51
N PRO A 133 -24.67 -24.64 -26.64
CA PRO A 133 -23.77 -25.03 -27.72
C PRO A 133 -23.00 -23.80 -28.20
N ALA A 134 -21.69 -23.97 -28.38
CA ALA A 134 -20.85 -22.99 -29.03
C ALA A 134 -21.22 -22.93 -30.52
N GLU A 135 -21.64 -21.75 -30.97
CA GLU A 135 -21.50 -21.27 -32.35
C GLU A 135 -20.67 -19.98 -32.32
#